data_AF-A0A149TG94-F1
#
_entry.id   AF-A0A149TG94-F1
#
_cell.length_a   1.000
_cell.length_b   1.000
_cell.length_c   1.000
_cell.angle_alpha   90.00
_cell.angle_beta   90.00
_cell.angle_gamma   90.00
#
_symmetry.space_group_name_H-M   'P 1'
#
loop_
_entity.id
_entity.type
_entity.pdbx_description
1 polymer ?
#
loop_
_entity_poly.entity_id
_entity_poly.type
_entity_poly.pdbx_seq_one_letter_code
_entity_poly.pdbx_strand_id
1 'polypeptide(L)'
;MSKILITKAGQDILARKMKHALDTALLEGPRTTEEIMISLVILLIGGKYDYKVILDRITGRDGDGGFRRMEQVDVEDIAIETIQRLTQIIPPHKRTSAGRPAESYQIGELIGSIINADTYLSNMATSDVLTHVPRHTLMELIKDALPAKDLARMCKGELIATIVSLQADWHPTSFSSFTEDLS
;
A
#
# COMPACT_ATOMS: atom_id res chain seq x y z
N MET A 1 19.17 -34.99 -19.48
CA MET A 1 20.40 -34.20 -19.22
C MET A 1 21.01 -34.65 -17.90
N SER A 2 22.29 -35.03 -17.88
CA SER A 2 23.00 -35.34 -16.63
C SER A 2 23.11 -34.08 -15.77
N LYS A 3 22.76 -34.17 -14.48
CA LYS A 3 23.01 -33.07 -13.54
C LYS A 3 24.51 -32.87 -13.45
N ILE A 4 25.02 -31.73 -13.92
CA ILE A 4 26.39 -31.31 -13.66
C ILE A 4 26.52 -31.15 -12.15
N LEU A 5 27.33 -32.00 -11.52
CA LEU A 5 27.60 -31.94 -10.08
C LEU A 5 28.65 -30.86 -9.83
N ILE A 6 28.19 -29.66 -9.47
CA ILE A 6 29.05 -28.55 -9.05
C ILE A 6 29.32 -28.67 -7.54
N THR A 7 30.59 -28.59 -7.14
CA THR A 7 30.99 -28.56 -5.72
C THR A 7 30.48 -27.30 -5.03
N LYS A 8 30.36 -27.29 -3.69
CA LYS A 8 29.95 -26.08 -2.93
C LYS A 8 30.81 -24.85 -3.28
N ALA A 9 32.13 -25.03 -3.32
CA ALA A 9 33.06 -23.96 -3.74
C ALA A 9 32.82 -23.50 -5.19
N GLY A 10 32.48 -24.42 -6.10
CA GLY A 10 32.09 -24.09 -7.47
C GLY A 10 30.78 -23.30 -7.54
N GLN A 11 29.79 -23.62 -6.68
CA GLN A 11 28.53 -22.88 -6.57
C GLN A 11 28.76 -21.45 -6.07
N ASP A 12 29.63 -21.26 -5.08
CA ASP A 12 29.97 -19.93 -4.56
C ASP A 12 30.69 -19.07 -5.60
N ILE A 13 31.62 -19.65 -6.35
CA ILE A 13 32.31 -18.97 -7.46
C ILE A 13 31.30 -18.59 -8.56
N LEU A 14 30.42 -19.53 -8.93
CA LEU A 14 29.39 -19.30 -9.94
C LEU A 14 28.44 -18.17 -9.51
N ALA A 15 27.95 -18.19 -8.27
CA ALA A 15 27.07 -17.15 -7.74
C ALA A 15 27.71 -15.76 -7.80
N ARG A 16 28.99 -15.64 -7.40
CA ARG A 16 29.75 -14.38 -7.52
C ARG A 16 29.89 -13.92 -8.96
N LYS A 17 30.17 -14.83 -9.91
CA LYS A 17 30.28 -14.50 -11.33
C LYS A 17 28.92 -14.06 -11.92
N MET A 18 27.83 -14.73 -11.54
CA MET A 18 26.48 -14.35 -11.94
C MET A 18 26.08 -12.98 -11.38
N LYS A 19 26.42 -12.68 -10.12
CA LYS A 19 26.20 -11.35 -9.53
C LYS A 19 26.97 -10.27 -10.26
N HIS A 20 28.25 -10.52 -10.56
CA HIS A 20 29.06 -9.56 -11.32
C HIS A 20 28.50 -9.32 -12.73
N ALA A 21 28.07 -10.37 -13.43
CA ALA A 21 27.42 -10.24 -14.74
C ALA A 21 26.11 -9.45 -14.67
N LEU A 22 25.30 -9.69 -13.64
CA LEU A 22 24.09 -8.91 -13.36
C LEU A 22 24.42 -7.44 -13.12
N ASP A 23 25.46 -7.13 -12.36
CA ASP A 23 25.88 -5.75 -12.06
C ASP A 23 26.44 -5.02 -13.27
N THR A 24 27.27 -5.69 -14.08
CA THR A 24 27.76 -5.13 -15.35
C THR A 24 26.61 -4.89 -16.31
N ALA A 25 25.69 -5.85 -16.43
CA ALA A 25 24.46 -5.62 -17.15
C ALA A 25 23.80 -4.38 -16.55
N LEU A 26 23.50 -4.35 -15.24
CA LEU A 26 23.10 -3.22 -14.34
C LEU A 26 23.46 -1.82 -14.83
N LEU A 27 24.73 -1.67 -15.19
CA LEU A 27 25.33 -0.36 -15.42
C LEU A 27 25.47 -0.02 -16.90
N GLU A 28 25.67 -1.03 -17.76
CA GLU A 28 26.13 -0.82 -19.14
C GLU A 28 25.19 -1.41 -20.20
N GLY A 29 24.32 -2.34 -19.82
CA GLY A 29 23.44 -3.05 -20.74
C GLY A 29 22.23 -2.20 -21.18
N PRO A 30 21.73 -2.41 -22.42
CA PRO A 30 20.49 -1.78 -22.87
C PRO A 30 19.32 -2.33 -22.04
N ARG A 31 18.55 -1.42 -21.45
CA ARG A 31 17.34 -1.73 -20.70
C ARG A 31 16.22 -0.79 -21.06
N THR A 32 15.02 -1.33 -21.03
CA THR A 32 13.79 -0.54 -21.01
C THR A 32 13.37 -0.22 -19.57
N THR A 33 12.60 0.85 -19.40
CA THR A 33 11.95 1.17 -18.11
C THR A 33 11.08 0.02 -17.63
N GLU A 34 10.43 -0.70 -18.55
CA GLU A 34 9.59 -1.87 -18.25
C GLU A 34 10.39 -3.00 -17.60
N GLU A 35 11.54 -3.37 -18.16
CA GLU A 35 12.42 -4.41 -17.61
C GLU A 35 12.95 -4.04 -16.21
N ILE A 36 13.22 -2.75 -15.96
CA ILE A 36 13.63 -2.25 -14.65
C ILE A 36 12.47 -2.35 -13.66
N MET A 37 11.29 -1.88 -14.04
CA MET A 37 10.09 -1.92 -13.20
C MET A 37 9.70 -3.35 -12.84
N ILE A 38 9.70 -4.26 -13.81
CA ILE A 38 9.45 -5.70 -13.59
C ILE A 38 10.50 -6.28 -12.63
N SER A 39 11.78 -5.99 -12.83
CA SER A 39 12.85 -6.48 -11.96
C SER A 39 12.71 -5.97 -10.52
N LEU A 40 12.29 -4.72 -10.34
CA LEU A 40 12.00 -4.13 -9.03
C LEU A 40 10.81 -4.82 -8.36
N VAL A 41 9.73 -5.08 -9.11
CA VAL A 41 8.57 -5.82 -8.60
C VAL A 41 8.97 -7.26 -8.21
N ILE A 42 9.75 -7.96 -9.03
CA ILE A 42 10.30 -9.29 -8.71
C ILE A 42 11.11 -9.24 -7.41
N LEU A 43 11.92 -8.20 -7.20
CA LEU A 43 12.73 -8.06 -5.99
C LEU A 43 11.86 -7.80 -4.75
N LEU A 44 10.80 -7.00 -4.89
CA LEU A 44 9.86 -6.69 -3.80
C LEU A 44 8.99 -7.90 -3.41
N ILE A 45 8.65 -8.75 -4.36
CA ILE A 45 7.76 -9.91 -4.17
C ILE A 45 8.54 -11.21 -3.91
N GLY A 46 9.65 -11.43 -4.63
CA GLY A 46 10.36 -12.71 -4.75
C GLY A 46 10.98 -13.24 -3.46
N GLY A 47 11.06 -12.42 -2.40
CA GLY A 47 11.43 -12.86 -1.07
C GLY A 47 10.31 -13.56 -0.28
N LYS A 48 9.08 -13.59 -0.81
CA LYS A 48 7.87 -14.05 -0.11
C LYS A 48 7.18 -15.15 -0.91
N TYR A 49 7.35 -16.40 -0.47
CA TYR A 49 6.85 -17.60 -1.14
C TYR A 49 5.33 -17.58 -1.40
N ASP A 50 4.55 -16.90 -0.57
CA ASP A 50 3.09 -16.77 -0.71
C ASP A 50 2.66 -16.00 -1.97
N TYR A 51 3.59 -15.29 -2.62
CA TYR A 51 3.32 -14.54 -3.86
C TYR A 51 3.97 -15.18 -5.10
N LYS A 52 4.33 -16.46 -5.00
CA LYS A 52 4.90 -17.23 -6.12
C LYS A 52 4.04 -17.15 -7.39
N VAL A 53 2.72 -17.14 -7.29
CA VAL A 53 1.81 -17.02 -8.44
C VAL A 53 2.01 -15.71 -9.20
N ILE A 54 2.24 -14.60 -8.48
CA ILE A 54 2.52 -13.30 -9.10
C ILE A 54 3.91 -13.31 -9.74
N LEU A 55 4.91 -13.87 -9.04
CA LEU A 55 6.25 -14.03 -9.57
C LEU A 55 6.26 -14.87 -10.87
N ASP A 56 5.51 -15.97 -10.91
CA ASP A 56 5.45 -16.87 -12.07
C ASP A 56 4.75 -16.19 -13.26
N ARG A 57 3.70 -15.38 -13.03
CA ARG A 57 3.06 -14.52 -14.05
C ARG A 57 4.02 -13.48 -14.62
N ILE A 58 4.72 -12.75 -13.75
CA ILE A 58 5.71 -11.73 -14.15
C ILE A 58 6.88 -12.35 -14.92
N THR A 59 7.32 -13.55 -14.54
CA THR A 59 8.48 -14.19 -15.16
C THR A 59 8.12 -15.06 -16.37
N GLY A 60 6.84 -15.18 -16.72
CA GLY A 60 6.37 -16.04 -17.80
C GLY A 60 6.66 -17.53 -17.56
N ARG A 61 6.79 -17.94 -16.29
CA ARG A 61 7.29 -19.28 -15.90
C ARG A 61 6.29 -20.41 -16.15
N ASP A 62 5.07 -20.07 -16.54
CA ASP A 62 3.99 -21.00 -16.90
C ASP A 62 4.15 -21.73 -18.25
N GLY A 63 5.36 -21.79 -18.82
CA GLY A 63 5.64 -22.79 -19.87
C GLY A 63 6.70 -22.45 -20.92
N ASP A 64 7.05 -21.18 -21.13
CA ASP A 64 7.96 -20.78 -22.24
C ASP A 64 9.38 -20.40 -21.80
N GLY A 65 9.67 -20.43 -20.49
CA GLY A 65 11.05 -20.33 -19.98
C GLY A 65 11.79 -19.01 -20.25
N GLY A 66 11.09 -17.99 -20.75
CA GLY A 66 11.63 -16.65 -20.99
C GLY A 66 10.69 -15.57 -20.49
N PHE A 67 11.23 -14.38 -20.25
CA PHE A 67 10.44 -13.18 -19.96
C PHE A 67 9.51 -12.94 -21.16
N ARG A 68 8.21 -13.20 -20.99
CA ARG A 68 7.24 -12.75 -21.98
C ARG A 68 7.25 -11.22 -21.95
N ARG A 69 7.32 -10.62 -23.14
CA ARG A 69 7.09 -9.18 -23.28
C ARG A 69 5.66 -8.94 -22.78
N MET A 70 5.52 -8.29 -21.63
CA MET A 70 4.20 -8.00 -21.08
C MET A 70 3.64 -6.82 -21.85
N GLU A 71 2.34 -6.86 -22.15
CA GLU A 71 1.69 -5.63 -22.57
C GLU A 71 1.57 -4.72 -21.34
N GLN A 72 1.53 -3.40 -21.56
CA GLN A 72 1.45 -2.44 -20.46
C GLN A 72 0.27 -2.74 -19.51
N VAL A 73 -0.86 -3.22 -20.06
CA VAL A 73 -2.05 -3.61 -19.31
C VAL A 73 -1.77 -4.79 -18.37
N ASP A 74 -0.96 -5.77 -18.78
CA ASP A 74 -0.59 -6.91 -17.93
C ASP A 74 0.27 -6.48 -16.74
N VAL A 75 1.17 -5.51 -16.96
CA VAL A 75 2.03 -4.95 -15.91
C VAL A 75 1.20 -4.16 -14.90
N GLU A 76 0.23 -3.37 -15.36
CA GLU A 76 -0.66 -2.58 -14.52
C GLU A 76 -1.55 -3.47 -13.63
N ASP A 77 -2.17 -4.51 -14.19
CA ASP A 77 -3.01 -5.46 -13.43
C ASP A 77 -2.20 -6.18 -12.34
N ILE A 78 -1.01 -6.65 -12.70
CA ILE A 78 -0.11 -7.31 -11.76
C ILE A 78 0.36 -6.34 -10.66
N ALA A 79 0.66 -5.10 -11.02
CA ALA A 79 1.06 -4.07 -10.06
C ALA A 79 -0.09 -3.76 -9.09
N ILE A 80 -1.33 -3.61 -9.58
CA ILE A 80 -2.52 -3.37 -8.76
C ILE A 80 -2.75 -4.54 -7.80
N GLU A 81 -2.72 -5.78 -8.30
CA GLU A 81 -2.90 -6.98 -7.46
C GLU A 81 -1.81 -7.09 -6.39
N THR A 82 -0.57 -6.77 -6.76
CA THR A 82 0.56 -6.74 -5.82
C THR A 82 0.36 -5.68 -4.74
N ILE A 83 0.00 -4.46 -5.15
CA ILE A 83 -0.27 -3.35 -4.24
C ILE A 83 -1.39 -3.75 -3.28
N GLN A 84 -2.50 -4.30 -3.77
CA GLN A 84 -3.60 -4.75 -2.92
C GLN A 84 -3.19 -5.82 -1.91
N ARG A 85 -2.35 -6.78 -2.29
CA ARG A 85 -1.92 -7.87 -1.41
C ARG A 85 -0.84 -7.48 -0.40
N LEU A 86 0.03 -6.55 -0.77
CA LEU A 86 1.18 -6.14 0.06
C LEU A 86 0.89 -4.92 0.92
N THR A 87 -0.13 -4.14 0.57
CA THR A 87 -0.45 -2.89 1.25
C THR A 87 -1.47 -3.13 2.35
N GLN A 88 -1.21 -2.55 3.51
CA GLN A 88 -2.15 -2.52 4.63
C GLN A 88 -2.13 -1.12 5.24
N ILE A 89 -3.29 -0.64 5.69
CA ILE A 89 -3.39 0.54 6.55
C ILE A 89 -3.37 0.07 8.00
N ILE A 90 -2.31 0.39 8.72
CA ILE A 90 -2.12 -0.03 10.11
C ILE A 90 -2.48 1.15 11.01
N PRO A 91 -3.47 1.04 11.92
CA PRO A 91 -3.83 2.13 12.83
C PRO A 91 -2.64 2.60 13.68
N PRO A 92 -2.48 3.91 13.96
CA PRO A 92 -1.32 4.45 14.69
C PRO A 92 -1.03 3.74 16.01
N HIS A 93 -2.07 3.47 16.81
CA HIS A 93 -1.94 2.78 18.11
C HIS A 93 -1.40 1.33 18.02
N LYS A 94 -1.36 0.70 16.83
CA LYS A 94 -0.81 -0.65 16.61
C LYS A 94 0.63 -0.67 16.08
N ARG A 95 1.26 0.50 15.87
CA ARG A 95 2.59 0.64 15.27
C ARG A 95 3.70 0.57 16.31
N THR A 96 3.79 -0.56 17.00
CA THR A 96 4.60 -0.69 18.22
C THR A 96 5.85 -1.57 18.07
N SER A 97 6.16 -2.06 16.86
CA SER A 97 7.31 -2.96 16.68
C SER A 97 8.63 -2.21 16.70
N ALA A 98 9.44 -2.47 17.73
CA ALA A 98 10.78 -1.88 17.89
C ALA A 98 11.76 -2.22 16.76
N GLY A 99 11.50 -3.27 15.98
CA GLY A 99 12.35 -3.71 14.87
C GLY A 99 11.94 -3.16 13.50
N ARG A 100 10.94 -2.28 13.45
CA ARG A 100 10.35 -1.81 12.20
C ARG A 100 10.37 -0.26 12.16
N PRO A 101 10.95 0.37 11.13
CA PRO A 101 10.94 1.82 10.98
C PRO A 101 9.50 2.37 10.93
N ALA A 102 9.27 3.57 11.47
CA ALA A 102 7.95 4.19 11.52
C ALA A 102 7.33 4.36 10.12
N GLU A 103 8.16 4.72 9.15
CA GLU A 103 7.81 4.96 7.75
C GLU A 103 7.25 3.70 7.08
N SER A 104 7.69 2.52 7.50
CA SER A 104 7.20 1.27 6.91
C SER A 104 5.75 0.93 7.28
N TYR A 105 5.20 1.57 8.32
CA TYR A 105 3.78 1.49 8.65
C TYR A 105 2.91 2.41 7.80
N GLN A 106 3.51 3.43 7.18
CA GLN A 106 2.84 4.47 6.41
C GLN A 106 2.79 4.17 4.90
N ILE A 107 3.37 3.05 4.46
CA ILE A 107 3.43 2.67 3.03
C ILE A 107 2.03 2.67 2.40
N GLY A 108 1.02 2.14 3.09
CA GLY A 108 -0.33 2.14 2.56
C GLY A 108 -0.98 3.51 2.53
N GLU A 109 -0.65 4.39 3.47
CA GLU A 109 -1.08 5.78 3.46
C GLU A 109 -0.51 6.55 2.27
N LEU A 110 0.80 6.39 2.06
CA LEU A 110 1.49 7.00 0.94
C LEU A 110 0.91 6.54 -0.41
N ILE A 111 0.67 5.23 -0.57
CA ILE A 111 0.05 4.68 -1.77
C ILE A 111 -1.36 5.25 -1.96
N GLY A 112 -2.18 5.28 -0.90
CA GLY A 112 -3.53 5.86 -0.92
C GLY A 112 -3.52 7.32 -1.35
N SER A 113 -2.58 8.11 -0.85
CA SER A 113 -2.38 9.52 -1.24
C SER A 113 -2.00 9.67 -2.71
N ILE A 114 -1.06 8.87 -3.22
CA ILE A 114 -0.61 8.91 -4.63
C ILE A 114 -1.75 8.63 -5.60
N ILE A 115 -2.62 7.66 -5.28
CA ILE A 115 -3.75 7.28 -6.16
C ILE A 115 -5.02 8.10 -5.90
N ASN A 116 -4.94 9.11 -5.04
CA ASN A 116 -6.07 9.95 -4.63
C ASN A 116 -7.26 9.13 -4.08
N ALA A 117 -6.95 8.15 -3.23
CA ALA A 117 -7.92 7.22 -2.65
C ALA A 117 -8.96 7.93 -1.76
N ASP A 118 -8.69 9.14 -1.29
CA ASP A 118 -9.62 9.97 -0.50
C ASP A 118 -10.95 10.22 -1.25
N THR A 119 -10.93 10.29 -2.57
CA THR A 119 -12.15 10.46 -3.41
C THR A 119 -13.15 9.31 -3.29
N TYR A 120 -12.71 8.16 -2.78
CA TYR A 120 -13.56 6.97 -2.58
C TYR A 120 -14.01 6.80 -1.13
N LEU A 121 -13.65 7.73 -0.22
CA LEU A 121 -14.05 7.67 1.19
C LEU A 121 -15.45 8.26 1.45
N SER A 122 -16.03 8.99 0.50
CA SER A 122 -17.30 9.70 0.69
C SER A 122 -18.48 8.73 0.95
N ASN A 123 -19.25 9.03 2.00
CA ASN A 123 -20.48 8.36 2.48
C ASN A 123 -20.35 7.03 3.23
N MET A 124 -19.33 6.19 2.99
CA MET A 124 -19.33 4.83 3.56
C MET A 124 -18.78 4.74 4.98
N ALA A 125 -18.03 5.74 5.46
CA ALA A 125 -17.34 5.68 6.75
C ALA A 125 -17.67 6.81 7.72
N THR A 126 -18.28 7.91 7.28
CA THR A 126 -18.41 9.12 8.11
C THR A 126 -19.31 8.90 9.33
N SER A 127 -20.53 8.36 9.16
CA SER A 127 -21.41 8.04 10.31
C SER A 127 -20.82 6.97 11.24
N ASP A 128 -20.13 5.99 10.66
CA ASP A 128 -19.60 4.83 11.36
C ASP A 128 -18.40 5.25 12.23
N VAL A 129 -17.49 6.07 11.69
CA VAL A 129 -16.37 6.63 12.46
C VAL A 129 -16.89 7.58 13.55
N LEU A 130 -17.82 8.49 13.21
CA LEU A 130 -18.39 9.43 14.18
C LEU A 130 -19.14 8.73 15.33
N THR A 131 -19.66 7.51 15.12
CA THR A 131 -20.25 6.68 16.17
C THR A 131 -19.24 6.31 17.26
N HIS A 132 -17.95 6.28 16.95
CA HIS A 132 -16.88 6.02 17.92
C HIS A 132 -16.29 7.29 18.55
N VAL A 133 -16.69 8.48 18.09
CA VAL A 133 -16.23 9.77 18.62
C VAL A 133 -17.06 10.19 19.85
N PRO A 134 -16.44 10.72 20.92
CA PRO A 134 -17.18 11.21 22.08
C PRO A 134 -18.12 12.37 21.74
N ARG A 135 -19.28 12.43 22.41
CA ARG A 135 -20.31 13.47 22.15
C ARG A 135 -19.76 14.90 22.28
N HIS A 136 -18.91 15.17 23.26
CA HIS A 136 -18.34 16.51 23.46
C HIS A 136 -17.46 16.94 22.27
N THR A 137 -16.69 16.02 21.70
CA THR A 137 -15.87 16.26 20.49
C THR A 137 -16.77 16.53 19.28
N LEU A 138 -17.87 15.77 19.13
CA LEU A 138 -18.85 16.02 18.06
C LEU A 138 -19.49 17.41 18.16
N MET A 139 -19.77 17.89 19.37
CA MET A 139 -20.31 19.24 19.58
C MET A 139 -19.31 20.32 19.17
N GLU A 140 -18.01 20.12 19.42
CA GLU A 140 -16.97 21.06 19.01
C GLU A 140 -16.85 21.19 17.49
N LEU A 141 -17.09 20.11 16.74
CA LEU A 141 -17.00 20.11 15.27
C LEU A 141 -18.03 21.01 14.58
N ILE A 142 -19.19 21.24 15.22
CA ILE A 142 -20.31 22.03 14.66
C ILE A 142 -20.71 23.20 15.56
N LYS A 143 -19.85 23.59 16.51
CA LYS A 143 -20.13 24.68 17.46
C LYS A 143 -20.35 26.03 16.80
N ASP A 144 -19.71 26.25 15.65
CA ASP A 144 -19.81 27.48 14.89
C ASP A 144 -21.01 27.47 13.91
N ALA A 145 -21.60 26.29 13.69
CA ALA A 145 -22.74 26.11 12.79
C ALA A 145 -24.10 26.19 13.50
N LEU A 146 -24.17 25.97 14.81
CA LEU A 146 -25.42 25.95 15.58
C LEU A 146 -25.30 26.68 16.93
N PRO A 147 -26.40 27.28 17.44
CA PRO A 147 -26.42 27.87 18.77
C PRO A 147 -26.12 26.84 19.88
N ALA A 148 -25.33 27.25 20.88
CA ALA A 148 -24.91 26.38 21.99
C ALA A 148 -26.08 25.71 22.75
N LYS A 149 -27.24 26.38 22.85
CA LYS A 149 -28.44 25.85 23.49
C LYS A 149 -29.04 24.67 22.74
N ASP A 150 -28.90 24.65 21.42
CA ASP A 150 -29.45 23.61 20.55
C ASP A 150 -28.51 22.41 20.53
N LEU A 151 -27.20 22.65 20.41
CA LEU A 151 -26.16 21.61 20.51
C LEU A 151 -26.21 20.84 21.84
N ALA A 152 -26.42 21.55 22.95
CA ALA A 152 -26.48 20.94 24.28
C ALA A 152 -27.65 19.96 24.43
N ARG A 153 -28.74 20.14 23.68
CA ARG A 153 -29.95 19.30 23.74
C ARG A 153 -29.91 18.11 22.79
N MET A 154 -29.10 18.18 21.74
CA MET A 154 -29.00 17.10 20.74
C MET A 154 -28.37 15.85 21.34
N CYS A 155 -28.97 14.70 21.04
CA CYS A 155 -28.37 13.40 21.32
C CYS A 155 -27.22 13.12 20.35
N LYS A 156 -26.39 12.12 20.66
CA LYS A 156 -25.24 11.76 19.83
C LYS A 156 -25.64 11.44 18.38
N GLY A 157 -26.73 10.72 18.18
CA GLY A 157 -27.22 10.38 16.82
C GLY A 157 -27.64 11.61 16.01
N GLU A 158 -28.29 12.58 16.64
CA GLU A 158 -28.68 13.85 16.00
C GLU A 158 -27.44 14.69 15.63
N LEU A 159 -26.42 14.73 16.48
CA LEU A 159 -25.16 15.41 16.18
C LEU A 159 -24.46 14.78 14.98
N ILE A 160 -24.41 13.45 14.89
CA ILE A 160 -23.82 12.73 13.76
C ILE A 160 -24.58 13.01 12.47
N ALA A 161 -25.91 12.90 12.49
CA ALA A 161 -26.74 13.17 11.32
C ALA A 161 -26.60 14.62 10.83
N THR A 162 -26.39 15.55 11.77
CA THR A 162 -26.17 16.98 11.47
C THR A 162 -24.78 17.25 10.90
N ILE A 163 -23.74 16.59 11.40
CA ILE A 163 -22.38 16.68 10.83
C ILE A 163 -22.38 16.15 9.39
N VAL A 164 -22.99 14.99 9.16
CA VAL A 164 -23.09 14.37 7.83
C VAL A 164 -23.87 15.26 6.86
N SER A 165 -24.94 15.93 7.31
CA SER A 165 -25.74 16.80 6.45
C SER A 165 -25.09 18.15 6.16
N LEU A 166 -24.36 18.73 7.13
CA LEU A 166 -23.66 20.00 6.96
C LEU A 166 -22.35 19.86 6.19
N GLN A 167 -21.72 18.69 6.24
CA GLN A 167 -20.43 18.45 5.61
C GLN A 167 -20.42 17.09 4.90
N ALA A 168 -21.10 17.05 3.74
CA ALA A 168 -21.24 15.85 2.93
C ALA A 168 -19.90 15.23 2.48
N ASP A 169 -18.87 16.05 2.34
CA ASP A 169 -17.50 15.64 1.98
C ASP A 169 -16.55 15.61 3.18
N TRP A 170 -17.08 15.57 4.42
CA TRP A 170 -16.24 15.51 5.60
C TRP A 170 -15.64 14.13 5.81
N HIS A 171 -14.34 14.13 6.05
CA HIS A 171 -13.54 12.98 6.40
C HIS A 171 -12.81 13.27 7.71
N PRO A 172 -12.71 12.30 8.63
CA PRO A 172 -12.02 12.50 9.91
C PRO A 172 -10.52 12.75 9.73
N THR A 173 -9.94 12.28 8.63
CA THR A 173 -8.54 12.48 8.23
C THR A 173 -8.40 12.08 6.75
N SER A 174 -7.26 12.37 6.12
CA SER A 174 -6.92 11.98 4.75
C SER A 174 -5.79 10.96 4.72
N PHE A 175 -5.61 10.24 3.61
CA PHE A 175 -4.41 9.39 3.44
C PHE A 175 -3.09 10.18 3.54
N SER A 176 -3.11 11.49 3.27
CA SER A 176 -1.93 12.36 3.41
C SER A 176 -1.62 12.79 4.85
N SER A 177 -2.60 12.73 5.76
CA SER A 177 -2.51 13.22 7.14
C SER A 177 -2.86 12.18 8.21
N PHE A 178 -3.21 10.95 7.81
CA PHE A 178 -3.73 9.89 8.68
C PHE A 178 -2.88 9.60 9.91
N THR A 179 -1.55 9.55 9.74
CA THR A 179 -0.66 9.32 10.88
C THR A 179 -0.66 10.50 11.85
N GLU A 180 -0.55 11.73 11.32
CA GLU A 180 -0.35 12.95 12.11
C GLU A 180 -1.62 13.36 12.86
N ASP A 181 -2.79 13.18 12.23
CA ASP A 181 -4.09 13.52 12.82
C ASP A 181 -4.50 12.57 13.96
N LEU A 182 -3.94 11.36 13.98
CA LEU A 182 -4.37 10.25 14.85
C LEU A 182 -3.27 9.74 15.82
N SER A 183 -2.11 10.39 15.84
CA SER A 183 -1.00 10.15 16.78
C SER A 183 -1.05 11.07 17.99
#